data_AF-A0A397EHP7-F1
#
_entry.id   AF-A0A397EHP7-F1
#
_cell.length_a   1.000
_cell.length_b   1.000
_cell.length_c   1.000
_cell.angle_alpha   90.00
_cell.angle_beta   90.00
_cell.angle_gamma   90.00
#
_symmetry.space_group_name_H-M   'P 1'
#
loop_
_entity.id
_entity.type
_entity.pdbx_description
1 polymer ?
#
loop_
_entity_poly.entity_id
_entity_poly.type
_entity_poly.pdbx_seq_one_letter_code
_entity_poly.pdbx_strand_id
1 'polypeptide(L)'
;HMLQKKSLGHLIESIQERKSRVEAFLRDVHPHVAPTIITIDDPFGPAITSADISAIVVCTETQLGAVKINAIRADRGLHPLNIYVCRRTDASTLSSSYIREQLAKRPSPR
;
A
#
# COMPACT_ATOMS: atom_id res chain seq x y z
N HIS A 1 13.02 -3.35 -10.89
CA HIS A 1 12.40 -3.17 -9.55
C HIS A 1 11.22 -2.20 -9.65
N MET A 2 10.05 -2.48 -9.04
CA MET A 2 8.74 -1.80 -9.27
C MET A 2 8.73 -0.26 -9.21
N LEU A 3 9.74 0.37 -8.60
CA LEU A 3 9.86 1.82 -8.44
C LEU A 3 10.83 2.49 -9.44
N GLN A 4 11.68 1.73 -10.13
CA GLN A 4 12.79 2.27 -10.95
C GLN A 4 12.34 3.12 -12.13
N LYS A 5 11.11 2.92 -12.64
CA LYS A 5 10.58 3.62 -13.81
C LYS A 5 9.49 4.64 -13.46
N LYS A 6 9.35 5.01 -12.18
CA LYS A 6 8.29 5.92 -11.74
C LYS A 6 8.68 7.37 -12.04
N SER A 7 7.75 8.13 -12.62
CA SER A 7 7.92 9.58 -12.82
C SER A 7 8.23 10.29 -11.49
N LEU A 8 9.19 11.23 -11.54
CA LEU A 8 9.73 11.93 -10.37
C LEU A 8 10.22 10.96 -9.28
N GLY A 9 10.83 9.84 -9.68
CA GLY A 9 11.28 8.79 -8.77
C GLY A 9 12.30 9.22 -7.72
N HIS A 10 13.10 10.25 -8.01
CA HIS A 10 14.05 10.84 -7.06
C HIS A 10 13.37 11.53 -5.86
N LEU A 11 12.06 11.82 -5.93
CA LEU A 11 11.26 12.33 -4.81
C LEU A 11 10.62 11.21 -3.99
N ILE A 12 10.87 9.95 -4.32
CA ILE A 12 10.38 8.80 -3.54
C ILE A 12 11.34 8.59 -2.38
N GLU A 13 10.82 8.68 -1.16
CA GLU A 13 11.54 8.35 0.07
C GLU A 13 12.07 6.90 0.04
N SER A 14 13.17 6.68 0.73
CA SER A 14 13.74 5.33 0.90
C SER A 14 12.72 4.38 1.55
N ILE A 15 12.86 3.07 1.31
CA ILE A 15 11.95 2.09 1.92
C ILE A 15 12.00 2.16 3.45
N GLN A 16 13.18 2.41 4.04
CA GLN A 16 13.37 2.59 5.48
C GLN A 16 12.57 3.78 6.01
N GLU A 17 12.67 4.95 5.38
CA GLU A 17 11.90 6.15 5.79
C GLU A 17 10.40 5.89 5.71
N ARG A 18 9.94 5.28 4.62
CA ARG A 18 8.52 4.95 4.43
C ARG A 18 8.01 4.01 5.53
N LYS A 19 8.77 2.98 5.90
CA LYS A 19 8.42 2.06 7.00
C LYS A 19 8.35 2.81 8.33
N SER A 20 9.36 3.62 8.64
CA SER A 20 9.41 4.40 9.87
C SER A 20 8.23 5.36 10.00
N ARG A 21 7.82 6.03 8.91
CA ARG A 21 6.65 6.91 8.90
C ARG A 21 5.34 6.16 9.14
N VAL A 22 5.16 4.98 8.54
CA VAL A 22 3.98 4.13 8.77
C VAL A 22 3.92 3.70 10.24
N GLU A 23 5.05 3.27 10.80
CA GLU A 23 5.13 2.88 12.20
C GLU A 23 4.84 4.05 13.16
N ALA A 24 5.39 5.23 12.89
CA ALA A 24 5.10 6.44 13.66
C ALA A 24 3.62 6.81 13.62
N PHE A 25 3.00 6.78 12.43
CA PHE A 25 1.57 7.08 12.26
C PHE A 25 0.69 6.06 12.99
N LEU A 26 0.98 4.77 12.89
CA LEU A 26 0.19 3.74 13.58
C LEU A 26 0.28 3.87 15.10
N ARG A 27 1.46 4.19 15.64
CA ARG A 27 1.64 4.44 17.08
C ARG A 27 0.86 5.67 17.56
N ASP A 28 0.78 6.72 16.74
CA ASP A 28 0.03 7.93 17.05
C ASP A 28 -1.50 7.67 17.06
N VAL A 29 -2.01 6.96 16.06
CA VAL A 29 -3.44 6.69 15.92
C VAL A 29 -3.92 5.61 16.90
N HIS A 30 -3.13 4.57 17.13
CA HIS A 30 -3.48 3.49 18.05
C HIS A 30 -2.23 2.86 18.70
N PRO A 31 -1.82 3.33 19.89
CA PRO A 31 -0.58 2.92 20.55
C PRO A 31 -0.44 1.42 20.86
N HIS A 32 -1.54 0.69 20.89
CA HIS A 32 -1.57 -0.74 21.25
C HIS A 32 -1.49 -1.68 20.03
N VAL A 33 -1.55 -1.14 18.80
CA VAL A 33 -1.31 -1.97 17.61
C VAL A 33 0.18 -2.27 17.49
N ALA A 34 0.50 -3.55 17.34
CA ALA A 34 1.82 -4.05 17.03
C ALA A 34 1.85 -4.50 15.55
N PRO A 35 2.21 -3.62 14.61
CA PRO A 35 2.14 -3.94 13.18
C PRO A 35 3.39 -4.67 12.70
N THR A 36 3.20 -5.71 11.88
CA THR A 36 4.30 -6.32 11.11
C THR A 36 4.46 -5.57 9.79
N ILE A 37 5.52 -4.77 9.65
CA ILE A 37 5.77 -3.95 8.45
C ILE A 37 6.77 -4.64 7.52
N ILE A 38 6.28 -5.16 6.40
CA ILE A 38 7.08 -5.83 5.38
C ILE A 38 7.22 -4.98 4.11
N THR A 39 8.23 -5.29 3.30
CA THR A 39 8.34 -4.75 1.95
C THR A 39 7.51 -5.62 0.99
N ILE A 40 6.85 -5.00 0.01
CA ILE A 40 6.13 -5.69 -1.05
C ILE A 40 6.90 -5.47 -2.36
N ASP A 41 7.57 -6.52 -2.84
CA ASP A 41 8.47 -6.47 -4.00
C ASP A 41 7.85 -7.06 -5.28
N ASP A 42 6.67 -7.66 -5.16
CA ASP A 42 5.84 -8.16 -6.25
C ASP A 42 4.40 -7.63 -6.13
N PRO A 43 3.55 -7.74 -7.18
CA PRO A 43 2.20 -7.17 -7.16
C PRO A 43 1.24 -7.75 -6.10
N PHE A 44 1.55 -8.91 -5.50
CA PHE A 44 0.66 -9.64 -4.60
C PHE A 44 1.19 -9.72 -3.16
N GLY A 45 2.52 -9.67 -2.99
CA GLY A 45 3.15 -9.79 -1.69
C GLY A 45 2.78 -11.11 -0.98
N PRO A 46 2.66 -11.13 0.36
CA PRO A 46 2.38 -12.36 1.10
C PRO A 46 0.95 -12.87 0.92
N ALA A 47 0.06 -12.07 0.31
CA ALA A 47 -1.38 -12.37 0.28
C ALA A 47 -1.70 -13.64 -0.51
N ILE A 48 -0.83 -14.08 -1.42
CA ILE A 48 -1.00 -15.29 -2.23
C ILE A 48 -0.22 -16.51 -1.72
N THR A 49 0.53 -16.36 -0.63
CA THR A 49 1.38 -17.43 -0.06
C THR A 49 1.10 -17.70 1.42
N SER A 50 0.70 -16.69 2.19
CA SER A 50 0.45 -16.84 3.63
C SER A 50 -0.94 -17.43 3.90
N ALA A 51 -0.97 -18.52 4.67
CA ALA A 51 -2.19 -19.13 5.19
C ALA A 51 -2.74 -18.40 6.42
N ASP A 52 -1.91 -17.64 7.12
CA ASP A 52 -2.26 -16.98 8.39
C ASP A 52 -3.09 -15.70 8.20
N ILE A 53 -3.21 -15.22 6.96
CA ILE A 53 -4.00 -14.03 6.63
C ILE A 53 -5.44 -14.45 6.35
N SER A 54 -6.39 -13.84 7.06
CA SER A 54 -7.83 -14.09 6.93
C SER A 54 -8.59 -12.99 6.19
N ALA A 55 -8.00 -11.79 6.06
CA ALA A 55 -8.65 -10.63 5.49
C ALA A 55 -7.65 -9.70 4.76
N ILE A 56 -8.17 -8.91 3.83
CA ILE A 56 -7.44 -7.84 3.16
C ILE A 56 -8.29 -6.57 3.12
N VAL A 57 -7.68 -5.44 3.46
CA VAL A 57 -8.30 -4.12 3.38
C VAL A 57 -7.78 -3.42 2.14
N VAL A 58 -8.69 -2.93 1.30
CA VAL A 58 -8.38 -2.28 0.02
C VAL A 58 -9.22 -1.03 -0.18
N CYS A 59 -8.83 -0.20 -1.14
CA CYS A 59 -9.67 0.88 -1.65
C CYS A 59 -10.31 0.46 -2.99
N THR A 60 -11.18 1.31 -3.52
CA THR A 60 -11.81 1.11 -4.83
C THR A 60 -10.80 0.88 -5.95
N GLU A 61 -9.66 1.56 -5.91
CA GLU A 61 -8.59 1.44 -6.91
C GLU A 61 -7.89 0.06 -6.86
N THR A 62 -7.83 -0.58 -5.69
CA THR A 62 -7.13 -1.86 -5.49
C THR A 62 -8.06 -3.06 -5.30
N GLN A 63 -9.38 -2.85 -5.38
CA GLN A 63 -10.39 -3.90 -5.22
C GLN A 63 -10.23 -5.04 -6.24
N LEU A 64 -10.01 -4.72 -7.51
CA LEU A 64 -9.78 -5.75 -8.55
C LEU A 64 -8.53 -6.58 -8.25
N GLY A 65 -7.51 -5.98 -7.65
CA GLY A 65 -6.31 -6.68 -7.17
C GLY A 65 -6.64 -7.72 -6.09
N ALA A 66 -7.50 -7.36 -5.13
CA ALA A 66 -7.96 -8.29 -4.08
C ALA A 66 -8.79 -9.46 -4.66
N VAL A 67 -9.65 -9.19 -5.64
CA VAL A 67 -10.39 -10.27 -6.34
C VAL A 67 -9.43 -11.22 -7.04
N LYS A 68 -8.41 -10.70 -7.72
CA LYS A 68 -7.37 -11.51 -8.36
C LYS A 68 -6.55 -12.32 -7.36
N ILE A 69 -6.26 -11.77 -6.17
CA ILE A 69 -5.59 -12.49 -5.09
C ILE A 69 -6.42 -13.71 -4.67
N ASN A 70 -7.74 -13.58 -4.50
CA ASN A 70 -8.59 -14.71 -4.13
C ASN A 70 -8.66 -15.79 -5.22
N ALA A 71 -8.63 -15.42 -6.50
CA ALA A 71 -8.52 -16.40 -7.58
C ALA A 71 -7.20 -17.20 -7.48
N ILE A 72 -6.07 -16.52 -7.31
CA ILE A 72 -4.76 -17.19 -7.15
C ILE A 72 -4.71 -18.05 -5.88
N ARG A 73 -5.34 -17.60 -4.79
CA ARG A 73 -5.43 -18.37 -3.54
C ARG A 73 -6.22 -19.66 -3.75
N ALA A 74 -7.35 -19.60 -4.45
CA ALA A 74 -8.15 -20.78 -4.77
C ALA A 74 -7.34 -21.80 -5.60
N ASP A 75 -6.63 -21.34 -6.63
CA ASP A 75 -5.75 -22.21 -7.45
C ASP A 75 -4.63 -22.87 -6.63
N ARG A 76 -4.25 -22.26 -5.49
CA ARG A 76 -3.22 -22.76 -4.56
C ARG A 76 -3.78 -23.51 -3.36
N GLY A 77 -5.09 -23.74 -3.31
CA GLY A 77 -5.74 -24.42 -2.19
C GLY A 77 -5.78 -23.61 -0.89
N LEU A 78 -5.61 -22.28 -0.95
CA LEU A 78 -5.71 -21.39 0.20
C LEU A 78 -7.13 -20.87 0.37
N HIS A 79 -7.58 -20.69 1.61
CA HIS A 79 -8.87 -20.08 1.90
C HIS A 79 -8.95 -18.64 1.34
N PRO A 80 -10.09 -18.23 0.74
CA PRO A 80 -10.26 -16.86 0.27
C PRO A 80 -10.17 -15.86 1.44
N LEU A 81 -9.58 -14.70 1.17
CA LEU A 81 -9.54 -13.59 2.12
C LEU A 81 -10.89 -12.87 2.15
N ASN A 82 -11.31 -12.46 3.34
CA ASN A 82 -12.39 -11.48 3.50
C ASN A 82 -11.92 -10.13 2.96
N ILE A 83 -12.61 -9.59 1.95
CA ILE A 83 -12.24 -8.32 1.31
C ILE A 83 -13.05 -7.18 1.95
N TYR A 84 -12.37 -6.26 2.62
CA TYR A 84 -12.96 -5.03 3.16
C TYR A 84 -12.58 -3.85 2.27
N VAL A 85 -13.58 -3.21 1.65
CA VAL A 85 -13.36 -2.05 0.77
C VAL A 85 -13.63 -0.76 1.53
N CYS A 86 -12.57 0.00 1.80
CA CYS A 86 -12.68 1.35 2.34
C CYS A 86 -12.99 2.34 1.21
N ARG A 87 -14.17 2.97 1.28
CA ARG A 87 -14.54 4.05 0.36
C ARG A 87 -13.68 5.28 0.65
N ARG A 88 -12.99 5.79 -0.37
CA ARG A 88 -12.38 7.13 -0.31
C ARG A 88 -13.49 8.17 -0.46
N THR A 89 -13.49 9.19 0.40
CA THR A 89 -14.34 10.37 0.22
C THR A 89 -13.85 11.19 -0.97
N ASP A 90 -14.75 11.89 -1.68
CA ASP A 90 -14.53 12.60 -2.96
C ASP A 90 -13.53 13.78 -2.95
N ALA A 91 -12.74 13.92 -1.89
CA ALA A 91 -11.56 14.77 -1.90
C ALA A 91 -10.56 14.15 -2.89
N SER A 92 -10.54 14.70 -4.12
CA SER A 92 -9.62 14.48 -5.26
C SER A 92 -8.61 13.34 -5.08
N THR A 93 -8.56 12.40 -6.04
CA THR A 93 -7.60 11.29 -6.08
C THR A 93 -6.17 11.70 -5.69
N LEU A 94 -5.87 11.61 -4.40
CA LEU A 94 -4.55 11.88 -3.86
C LEU A 94 -3.71 10.65 -4.17
N SER A 95 -3.10 10.65 -5.34
CA SER A 95 -2.15 9.63 -5.77
C SER A 95 -0.74 10.07 -5.41
N SER A 96 0.16 9.11 -5.18
CA SER A 96 1.57 9.45 -4.93
C SER A 96 2.20 10.21 -6.11
N SER A 97 1.76 9.96 -7.35
CA SER A 97 2.23 10.70 -8.52
C SER A 97 1.80 12.16 -8.47
N TYR A 98 0.53 12.42 -8.15
CA TYR A 98 0.02 13.78 -7.95
C TYR A 98 0.79 14.51 -6.84
N ILE A 99 1.04 13.86 -5.70
CA ILE A 99 1.83 14.45 -4.61
C ILE A 99 3.23 14.85 -5.09
N ARG A 100 3.93 13.95 -5.80
CA ARG A 100 5.28 14.25 -6.33
C ARG A 100 5.27 15.40 -7.33
N GLU A 101 4.27 15.47 -8.20
CA GLU A 101 4.11 16.58 -9.15
C GLU A 101 3.90 17.92 -8.43
N GLN A 102 3.09 17.96 -7.35
CA GLN A 102 2.91 19.18 -6.57
C GLN A 102 4.17 19.57 -5.80
N LEU A 103 4.91 18.59 -5.26
CA LEU A 103 6.19 18.84 -4.59
C LEU A 103 7.23 19.41 -5.55
N ALA A 104 7.31 18.90 -6.78
CA ALA A 104 8.23 19.41 -7.80
C ALA A 104 7.92 20.85 -8.25
N LYS A 105 6.67 21.31 -8.09
CA LYS A 105 6.24 22.68 -8.41
C LYS A 105 6.45 23.68 -7.28
N ARG A 106 6.71 23.22 -6.05
CA ARG A 106 6.94 24.12 -4.91
C ARG A 106 8.28 24.84 -5.08
N PRO A 107 8.33 26.16 -4.89
CA PRO A 107 9.60 26.88 -4.89
C PRO A 107 10.48 26.37 -3.76
N SER A 108 11.79 26.25 -4.01
CA SER A 108 12.77 25.88 -2.99
C SER A 108 12.65 26.84 -1.80
N PRO A 109 12.66 26.35 -0.55
CA PRO A 109 12.77 27.24 0.60
C PRO A 109 14.04 28.08 0.46
N ARG A 110 13.90 29.40 0.61
CA ARG A 110 15.03 30.33 0.65
C ARG A 110 15.87 30.12 1.91
#